data_AF-A0AAE3KYG0-F1
#
_entry.id   AF-A0AAE3KYG0-F1
#
_cell.length_a   1.000
_cell.length_b   1.000
_cell.length_c   1.000
_cell.angle_alpha   90.00
_cell.angle_beta   90.00
_cell.angle_gamma   90.00
#
_symmetry.space_group_name_H-M   'P 1'
#
loop_
_entity.id
_entity.type
_entity.pdbx_description
1 polymer ?
#
loop_
_entity_poly.entity_id
_entity_poly.type
_entity_poly.pdbx_seq_one_letter_code
_entity_poly.pdbx_strand_id
1 'polypeptide(L)'
;MTLTTMGLTGLSYGSLMLWAVIPFSIVWLGATVLAVKKNQRKTKGIEVYEITEDMIDINKMELSKEQKRTTLFFILAFIALVAFGVATGQGTDYAVIVMLILALVLIISSRIELDTAIDTFVTGASKMTNMFFVFLFFEVMFSLMNIGGGFDALGNLLTQLVAGGGKAIVVIIASFVGGFGIEAAAVAELTLVHEMFIHLVTEVGLPMQIWATALIAATRITGSVYPTANMAGQLGIARTENMKTVLKISWFGAAALVVWVIVWAFIGPMLLG
;
A
#
# COMPACT_ATOMS: atom_id res chain seq x y z
N MET A 1 4.29 -5.50 -5.46
CA MET A 1 5.32 -4.62 -4.85
C MET A 1 6.63 -5.35 -4.66
N THR A 2 6.82 -6.22 -3.66
CA THR A 2 8.12 -6.88 -3.43
C THR A 2 8.65 -7.63 -4.64
N LEU A 3 7.82 -8.45 -5.29
CA LEU A 3 8.19 -9.17 -6.53
C LEU A 3 8.53 -8.21 -7.68
N THR A 4 7.75 -7.13 -7.82
CA THR A 4 7.98 -6.09 -8.82
C THR A 4 9.31 -5.38 -8.59
N THR A 5 9.59 -4.94 -7.36
CA THR A 5 10.86 -4.29 -7.00
C THR A 5 12.04 -5.23 -7.24
N MET A 6 11.92 -6.52 -6.91
CA MET A 6 12.95 -7.51 -7.25
C MET A 6 13.15 -7.64 -8.76
N GLY A 7 12.07 -7.69 -9.54
CA GLY A 7 12.13 -7.75 -11.00
C GLY A 7 12.80 -6.53 -11.63
N LEU A 8 12.51 -5.34 -11.12
CA LEU A 8 13.08 -4.08 -11.61
C LEU A 8 14.55 -3.89 -11.17
N THR A 9 14.93 -4.35 -9.98
CA THR A 9 16.26 -4.09 -9.42
C THR A 9 17.24 -5.25 -9.57
N GLY A 10 16.76 -6.44 -9.94
CA GLY A 10 17.55 -7.68 -9.98
C GLY A 10 18.00 -8.20 -8.61
N LEU A 11 17.50 -7.62 -7.51
CA LEU A 11 17.91 -8.00 -6.15
C LEU A 11 17.27 -9.32 -5.71
N SER A 12 18.02 -10.10 -4.94
CA SER A 12 17.46 -11.21 -4.18
C SER A 12 16.53 -10.70 -3.07
N TYR A 13 15.57 -11.52 -2.66
CA TYR A 13 14.63 -11.18 -1.58
C TYR A 13 15.36 -10.75 -0.29
N GLY A 14 16.39 -11.50 0.12
CA GLY A 14 17.15 -11.18 1.32
C GLY A 14 17.88 -9.83 1.25
N SER A 15 18.47 -9.51 0.09
CA SER A 15 19.14 -8.22 -0.13
C SER A 15 18.15 -7.06 -0.10
N LEU A 16 17.02 -7.21 -0.79
CA LEU A 16 15.94 -6.22 -0.79
C LEU A 16 15.41 -5.95 0.63
N MET A 17 15.20 -7.03 1.40
CA MET A 17 14.69 -6.92 2.77
C MET A 17 15.68 -6.18 3.68
N LEU A 18 16.95 -6.57 3.64
CA LEU A 18 17.98 -6.04 4.53
C LEU A 18 18.32 -4.57 4.23
N TRP A 19 18.45 -4.21 2.96
CA TRP A 19 18.97 -2.90 2.56
C TRP A 19 17.88 -1.83 2.37
N ALA A 20 16.65 -2.24 2.05
CA ALA A 20 15.60 -1.28 1.73
C ALA A 20 14.36 -1.48 2.61
N VAL A 21 13.72 -2.66 2.59
CA VAL A 21 12.40 -2.85 3.22
C VAL A 21 12.44 -2.74 4.75
N ILE A 22 13.33 -3.46 5.42
CA ILE A 22 13.39 -3.51 6.89
C ILE A 22 13.76 -2.14 7.48
N PRO A 23 14.86 -1.47 7.03
CA PRO A 23 15.21 -0.15 7.54
C PRO A 23 14.09 0.87 7.34
N PHE A 24 13.49 0.90 6.14
CA PHE A 24 12.36 1.78 5.81
C PHE A 24 11.15 1.52 6.73
N SER A 25 10.79 0.25 6.93
CA SER A 25 9.64 -0.15 7.75
C SER A 25 9.83 0.19 9.22
N ILE A 26 11.03 0.04 9.77
CA ILE A 26 11.32 0.38 11.17
C ILE A 26 11.08 1.86 11.42
N VAL A 27 11.57 2.72 10.52
CA VAL A 27 11.39 4.18 10.61
C VAL A 27 9.92 4.55 10.54
N TRP A 28 9.21 4.00 9.55
CA TRP A 28 7.78 4.27 9.36
C TRP A 28 6.94 3.80 10.57
N LEU A 29 7.15 2.56 11.02
CA LEU A 29 6.43 2.01 12.18
C LEU A 29 6.75 2.79 13.45
N GLY A 30 8.03 3.08 13.71
CA GLY A 30 8.47 3.84 14.88
C GLY A 30 7.79 5.21 14.94
N ALA A 31 7.86 5.99 13.86
CA ALA A 31 7.25 7.31 13.79
C ALA A 31 5.72 7.24 13.91
N THR A 32 5.08 6.32 13.20
CA THR A 32 3.62 6.18 13.19
C THR A 32 3.09 5.75 14.55
N VAL A 33 3.72 4.79 15.23
CA VAL A 33 3.32 4.35 16.58
C VAL A 33 3.42 5.48 17.60
N LEU A 34 4.46 6.30 17.52
CA LEU A 34 4.60 7.48 18.40
C LEU A 34 3.48 8.50 18.14
N ALA A 35 3.17 8.77 16.87
CA ALA A 35 2.08 9.66 16.47
C ALA A 35 0.71 9.13 16.91
N VAL A 36 0.46 7.83 16.78
CA VAL A 36 -0.76 7.17 17.25
C VAL A 36 -0.86 7.29 18.77
N LYS A 37 0.17 6.94 19.54
CA LYS A 37 0.14 7.05 21.01
C LYS A 37 -0.15 8.47 21.49
N LYS A 38 0.43 9.47 20.83
CA LYS A 38 0.20 10.89 21.15
C LYS A 38 -1.23 11.32 20.83
N ASN A 39 -1.77 10.93 19.69
CA ASN A 39 -3.13 11.29 19.30
C ASN A 39 -4.20 10.50 20.07
N GLN A 40 -3.96 9.22 20.38
CA GLN A 40 -4.85 8.40 21.20
C GLN A 40 -5.09 9.03 22.57
N ARG A 41 -4.07 9.66 23.18
CA ARG A 41 -4.22 10.42 24.43
C ARG A 41 -5.09 11.66 24.27
N LYS A 42 -5.12 12.27 23.09
CA LYS A 42 -5.91 13.48 22.78
C LYS A 42 -7.35 13.17 22.42
N THR A 43 -7.61 12.03 21.77
CA THR A 43 -8.95 11.61 21.35
C THR A 43 -9.69 10.78 22.42
N LYS A 44 -8.99 10.35 23.48
CA LYS A 44 -9.58 9.61 24.59
C LYS A 44 -10.74 10.39 25.22
N GLY A 45 -11.95 9.85 25.12
CA GLY A 45 -13.18 10.44 25.65
C GLY A 45 -13.85 11.48 24.75
N ILE A 46 -13.28 11.77 23.58
CA ILE A 46 -13.89 12.64 22.56
C ILE A 46 -14.52 11.79 21.46
N GLU A 47 -13.75 10.84 20.92
CA GLU A 47 -14.25 9.85 19.97
C GLU A 47 -14.55 8.57 20.72
N VAL A 48 -15.83 8.24 20.77
CA VAL A 48 -16.35 7.04 21.43
C VAL A 48 -16.98 6.19 20.36
N TYR A 49 -16.64 4.90 20.36
CA TYR A 49 -17.38 3.93 19.56
C TYR A 49 -18.80 3.86 20.11
N GLU A 50 -19.78 4.24 19.29
CA GLU A 50 -21.17 3.99 19.62
C GLU A 50 -21.37 2.47 19.67
N ILE A 51 -21.62 1.96 20.87
CA ILE A 51 -22.04 0.59 21.08
C ILE A 51 -23.53 0.58 20.79
N THR A 52 -23.88 0.39 19.53
CA THR A 52 -25.27 0.18 19.10
C THR A 52 -25.77 -1.18 19.58
N GLU A 53 -27.08 -1.36 19.77
CA GLU A 53 -27.68 -2.59 20.32
C GLU A 53 -27.41 -3.86 19.49
N ASP A 54 -26.98 -3.71 18.24
CA ASP A 54 -26.51 -4.76 17.33
C ASP A 54 -25.06 -5.20 17.58
N MET A 55 -24.29 -4.47 18.41
CA MET A 55 -22.94 -4.85 18.81
C MET A 55 -22.97 -5.89 19.93
N ILE A 56 -22.67 -7.14 19.57
CA ILE A 56 -22.63 -8.26 20.51
C ILE A 56 -21.33 -8.21 21.32
N ASP A 57 -21.44 -8.18 22.65
CA ASP A 57 -20.29 -8.39 23.54
C ASP A 57 -19.67 -9.75 23.24
N ILE A 58 -18.38 -9.78 22.88
CA ILE A 58 -17.65 -11.00 22.52
C ILE A 58 -17.78 -12.08 23.61
N ASN A 59 -17.90 -11.67 24.88
CA ASN A 59 -18.04 -12.59 26.01
C ASN A 59 -19.46 -13.18 26.14
N LYS A 60 -20.45 -12.56 25.49
CA LYS A 60 -21.85 -13.03 25.43
C LYS A 60 -22.18 -13.72 24.10
N MET A 61 -21.21 -13.81 23.20
CA MET A 61 -21.39 -14.40 21.87
C MET A 61 -21.38 -15.93 21.99
N GLU A 62 -22.56 -16.54 22.08
CA GLU A 62 -22.68 -18.00 22.00
C GLU A 62 -22.46 -18.46 20.55
N LEU A 63 -21.24 -18.91 20.25
CA LEU A 63 -20.88 -19.44 18.94
C LEU A 63 -21.70 -20.70 18.63
N SER A 64 -22.62 -20.59 17.68
CA SER A 64 -23.45 -21.73 17.27
C SER A 64 -22.58 -22.81 16.61
N LYS A 65 -23.04 -24.06 16.66
CA LYS A 65 -22.35 -25.18 15.97
C LYS A 65 -22.25 -24.94 14.46
N GLU A 66 -23.20 -24.22 13.88
CA GLU A 66 -23.19 -23.87 12.46
C GLU A 66 -22.14 -22.82 12.13
N GLN A 67 -22.01 -21.76 12.95
CA GLN A 67 -20.97 -20.74 12.78
C GLN A 67 -19.56 -21.35 12.85
N LYS A 68 -19.32 -22.25 13.81
CA LYS A 68 -18.03 -22.97 13.93
C LYS A 68 -17.73 -23.80 12.68
N ARG A 69 -18.74 -24.47 12.12
CA ARG A 69 -18.60 -25.28 10.91
C ARG A 69 -18.31 -24.39 9.69
N THR A 70 -19.02 -23.28 9.53
CA THR A 70 -18.78 -22.31 8.45
C THR A 70 -17.38 -21.71 8.52
N THR A 71 -16.93 -21.29 9.70
CA THR A 71 -15.56 -20.79 9.90
C THR A 71 -14.51 -21.84 9.55
N LEU A 72 -14.74 -23.11 9.93
CA LEU A 72 -13.82 -24.19 9.58
C LEU A 72 -13.73 -24.40 8.06
N PHE A 73 -14.87 -24.42 7.35
CA PHE A 73 -14.88 -24.53 5.89
C PHE A 73 -14.19 -23.35 5.22
N PHE A 74 -14.43 -22.14 5.71
CA PHE A 74 -13.76 -20.92 5.21
C PHE A 74 -12.24 -21.01 5.38
N ILE A 75 -11.74 -21.38 6.56
CA ILE A 75 -10.30 -21.49 6.83
C ILE A 75 -9.66 -22.56 5.95
N LEU A 76 -10.28 -23.74 5.82
CA LEU A 76 -9.76 -24.82 4.99
C LEU A 76 -9.70 -24.40 3.50
N ALA A 77 -10.75 -23.77 3.00
CA ALA A 77 -10.78 -23.25 1.63
C ALA A 77 -9.74 -22.16 1.42
N PHE A 78 -9.59 -21.22 2.37
CA PHE A 78 -8.61 -20.13 2.29
C PHE A 78 -7.18 -20.69 2.23
N ILE A 79 -6.83 -21.61 3.12
CA ILE A 79 -5.50 -22.23 3.14
C ILE A 79 -5.24 -22.98 1.83
N ALA A 80 -6.21 -23.76 1.33
CA ALA A 80 -6.07 -24.51 0.09
C ALA A 80 -5.85 -23.58 -1.12
N LEU A 81 -6.63 -22.51 -1.24
CA LEU A 81 -6.53 -21.52 -2.32
C LEU A 81 -5.21 -20.74 -2.26
N VAL A 82 -4.79 -20.32 -1.06
CA VAL A 82 -3.51 -19.62 -0.89
C VAL A 82 -2.34 -20.54 -1.21
N ALA A 83 -2.33 -21.77 -0.71
CA ALA A 83 -1.28 -22.75 -1.02
C ALA A 83 -1.21 -23.04 -2.52
N PHE A 84 -2.36 -23.19 -3.18
CA PHE A 84 -2.43 -23.34 -4.63
C PHE A 84 -1.90 -22.12 -5.38
N GLY A 85 -2.30 -20.91 -4.99
CA GLY A 85 -1.83 -19.66 -5.59
C GLY A 85 -0.32 -19.50 -5.47
N VAL A 86 0.25 -19.85 -4.32
CA VAL A 86 1.71 -19.82 -4.10
C VAL A 86 2.41 -20.89 -4.94
N ALA A 87 1.92 -22.13 -4.92
CA ALA A 87 2.53 -23.25 -5.65
C ALA A 87 2.53 -23.04 -7.18
N THR A 88 1.52 -22.34 -7.71
CA THR A 88 1.39 -22.05 -9.14
C THR A 88 1.90 -20.67 -9.54
N GLY A 89 2.42 -19.88 -8.59
CA GLY A 89 2.99 -18.56 -8.87
C GLY A 89 1.97 -17.53 -9.38
N GLN A 90 0.73 -17.59 -8.91
CA GLN A 90 -0.34 -16.69 -9.34
C GLN A 90 -0.05 -15.23 -8.98
N GLY A 91 -0.46 -14.32 -9.88
CA GLY A 91 -0.38 -12.87 -9.66
C GLY A 91 -1.48 -12.33 -8.73
N THR A 92 -1.53 -11.00 -8.59
CA THR A 92 -2.53 -10.30 -7.75
C THR A 92 -3.96 -10.53 -8.20
N ASP A 93 -4.19 -10.78 -9.49
CA ASP A 93 -5.52 -10.95 -10.07
C ASP A 93 -6.23 -12.20 -9.54
N TYR A 94 -5.44 -13.21 -9.14
CA TYR A 94 -5.96 -14.41 -8.49
C TYR A 94 -6.66 -14.11 -7.16
N ALA A 95 -6.27 -13.02 -6.46
CA ALA A 95 -6.92 -12.63 -5.21
C ALA A 95 -8.42 -12.36 -5.40
N VAL A 96 -8.83 -11.83 -6.56
CA VAL A 96 -10.25 -11.60 -6.88
C VAL A 96 -11.00 -12.94 -6.95
N ILE A 97 -10.43 -13.94 -7.62
CA ILE A 97 -11.00 -15.28 -7.72
C ILE A 97 -11.11 -15.92 -6.32
N VAL A 98 -10.06 -15.80 -5.50
CA VAL A 98 -10.05 -16.31 -4.13
C VAL A 98 -11.19 -15.69 -3.30
N MET A 99 -11.37 -14.36 -3.36
CA MET A 99 -12.45 -13.68 -2.64
C MET A 99 -13.84 -14.16 -3.07
N LEU A 100 -14.06 -14.36 -4.38
CA LEU A 100 -15.34 -14.86 -4.90
C LEU A 100 -15.62 -16.30 -4.46
N ILE A 101 -14.63 -17.19 -4.52
CA ILE A 101 -14.78 -18.58 -4.09
C ILE A 101 -15.06 -18.64 -2.58
N LEU A 102 -14.36 -17.85 -1.79
CA LEU A 102 -14.58 -17.83 -0.34
C LEU A 102 -15.95 -17.25 0.02
N ALA A 103 -16.43 -16.24 -0.70
CA ALA A 103 -17.79 -15.74 -0.54
C ALA A 103 -18.82 -16.84 -0.83
N LEU A 104 -18.63 -17.63 -1.90
CA LEU A 104 -19.48 -18.78 -2.19
C LEU A 104 -19.43 -19.86 -1.09
N VAL A 105 -18.23 -20.19 -0.59
CA VAL A 105 -18.07 -21.13 0.53
C VAL A 105 -18.83 -20.65 1.76
N LEU A 106 -18.78 -19.36 2.07
CA LEU A 106 -19.56 -18.78 3.16
C LEU A 106 -21.06 -18.96 2.91
N ILE A 107 -21.58 -18.47 1.78
CA ILE A 107 -23.01 -18.55 1.44
C ILE A 107 -23.55 -19.97 1.57
N ILE A 108 -22.85 -20.96 1.00
CA ILE A 108 -23.23 -22.37 1.02
C ILE A 108 -23.16 -22.94 2.45
N SER A 109 -22.08 -22.67 3.18
CA SER A 109 -21.85 -23.27 4.50
C SER A 109 -22.72 -22.67 5.60
N SER A 110 -23.04 -21.38 5.53
CA SER A 110 -23.94 -20.68 6.45
C SER A 110 -25.42 -20.76 6.05
N ARG A 111 -25.75 -21.35 4.90
CA ARG A 111 -27.12 -21.46 4.38
C ARG A 111 -27.84 -20.10 4.33
N ILE A 112 -27.10 -19.04 3.98
CA ILE A 112 -27.69 -17.70 3.81
C ILE A 112 -28.54 -17.73 2.54
N GLU A 113 -29.73 -17.14 2.60
CA GLU A 113 -30.59 -16.99 1.43
C GLU A 113 -29.88 -16.19 0.33
N LEU A 114 -30.03 -16.62 -0.93
CA LEU A 114 -29.31 -16.03 -2.05
C LEU A 114 -29.57 -14.53 -2.17
N ASP A 115 -30.81 -14.10 -1.91
CA ASP A 115 -31.21 -12.69 -1.96
C ASP A 115 -30.46 -11.86 -0.90
N THR A 116 -30.38 -12.35 0.34
CA THR A 116 -29.61 -11.68 1.41
C THR A 116 -28.11 -11.64 1.08
N ALA A 117 -27.57 -12.71 0.48
CA ALA A 117 -26.18 -12.76 0.07
C ALA A 117 -25.86 -11.73 -1.03
N ILE A 118 -26.74 -11.61 -2.03
CA ILE A 118 -26.61 -10.63 -3.11
C ILE A 118 -26.74 -9.21 -2.56
N ASP A 119 -27.74 -8.92 -1.74
CA ASP A 119 -27.92 -7.59 -1.15
C ASP A 119 -26.72 -7.18 -0.29
N THR A 120 -26.17 -8.12 0.49
CA THR A 120 -24.98 -7.87 1.30
C THR A 120 -23.77 -7.58 0.42
N PHE A 121 -23.59 -8.34 -0.66
CA PHE A 121 -22.50 -8.12 -1.61
C PHE A 121 -22.63 -6.78 -2.34
N VAL A 122 -23.81 -6.47 -2.87
CA VAL A 122 -24.09 -5.21 -3.58
C VAL A 122 -23.93 -4.02 -2.64
N THR A 123 -24.40 -4.11 -1.40
CA THR A 123 -24.22 -3.07 -0.39
C THR A 123 -22.75 -2.87 -0.01
N GLY A 124 -21.97 -3.95 0.07
CA GLY A 124 -20.53 -3.88 0.27
C GLY A 124 -19.82 -3.19 -0.90
N ALA A 125 -20.15 -3.59 -2.14
CA ALA A 125 -19.57 -3.04 -3.35
C ALA A 125 -19.94 -1.57 -3.57
N SER A 126 -21.20 -1.19 -3.31
CA SER A 126 -21.70 0.18 -3.53
C SER A 126 -21.00 1.21 -2.63
N LYS A 127 -20.65 0.82 -1.39
CA LYS A 127 -19.85 1.66 -0.48
C LYS A 127 -18.46 1.96 -1.03
N MET A 128 -17.94 1.15 -1.96
CA MET A 128 -16.64 1.34 -2.59
C MET A 128 -16.72 2.05 -3.96
N THR A 129 -17.91 2.28 -4.50
CA THR A 129 -18.11 2.84 -5.85
C THR A 129 -17.51 4.24 -6.02
N ASN A 130 -17.68 5.13 -5.04
CA ASN A 130 -17.09 6.48 -5.11
C ASN A 130 -15.57 6.43 -5.21
N MET A 131 -14.95 5.50 -4.49
CA MET A 131 -13.50 5.31 -4.50
C MET A 131 -13.02 4.67 -5.81
N PHE A 132 -13.80 3.73 -6.37
CA PHE A 132 -13.54 3.15 -7.68
C PHE A 132 -13.50 4.21 -8.79
N PHE A 133 -14.42 5.19 -8.78
CA PHE A 133 -14.42 6.27 -9.77
C PHE A 133 -13.19 7.19 -9.66
N VAL A 134 -12.77 7.54 -8.44
CA VAL A 134 -11.55 8.34 -8.22
C VAL A 134 -10.34 7.65 -8.86
N PHE A 135 -10.20 6.34 -8.67
CA PHE A 135 -9.12 5.58 -9.30
C PHE A 135 -9.21 5.49 -10.81
N LEU A 136 -10.40 5.29 -11.35
CA LEU A 136 -10.60 5.27 -12.79
C LEU A 136 -10.15 6.60 -13.41
N PHE A 137 -10.51 7.73 -12.79
CA PHE A 137 -10.10 9.04 -13.26
C PHE A 137 -8.59 9.28 -13.13
N PHE A 138 -7.96 8.86 -12.04
CA PHE A 138 -6.51 8.95 -11.90
C PHE A 138 -5.76 8.08 -12.91
N GLU A 139 -6.20 6.84 -13.15
CA GLU A 139 -5.59 5.97 -14.16
C GLU A 139 -5.68 6.59 -15.56
N VAL A 140 -6.85 7.11 -15.93
CA VAL A 140 -7.04 7.82 -17.20
C VAL A 140 -6.14 9.06 -17.26
N MET A 141 -6.07 9.84 -16.19
CA MET A 141 -5.19 11.01 -16.11
C MET A 141 -3.71 10.62 -16.30
N PHE A 142 -3.22 9.58 -15.63
CA PHE A 142 -1.83 9.14 -15.79
C PHE A 142 -1.56 8.58 -17.18
N SER A 143 -2.49 7.83 -17.75
CA SER A 143 -2.37 7.34 -19.12
C SER A 143 -2.28 8.50 -20.11
N LEU A 144 -3.11 9.54 -19.94
CA LEU A 144 -3.05 10.76 -20.75
C LEU A 144 -1.74 11.54 -20.53
N MET A 145 -1.24 11.63 -19.31
CA MET A 145 0.05 12.25 -19.01
C MET A 145 1.21 11.49 -19.66
N ASN A 146 1.14 10.15 -19.67
CA ASN A 146 2.14 9.29 -20.28
C ASN A 146 2.12 9.43 -21.81
N ILE A 147 0.96 9.31 -22.45
CA ILE A 147 0.79 9.49 -23.91
C ILE A 147 1.15 10.92 -24.33
N GLY A 148 0.84 11.91 -23.49
CA GLY A 148 1.21 13.30 -23.71
C GLY A 148 2.70 13.61 -23.53
N GLY A 149 3.53 12.61 -23.17
CA GLY A 149 4.96 12.78 -22.90
C GLY A 149 5.27 13.64 -21.67
N GLY A 150 4.29 13.84 -20.78
CA GLY A 150 4.43 14.67 -19.59
C GLY A 150 5.44 14.09 -18.59
N PHE A 151 5.43 12.76 -18.42
CA PHE A 151 6.42 12.07 -17.59
C PHE A 151 7.81 12.07 -18.22
N ASP A 152 7.93 11.93 -19.54
CA ASP A 152 9.21 12.02 -20.24
C ASP A 152 9.80 13.44 -20.18
N ALA A 153 8.98 14.47 -20.38
CA ALA A 153 9.39 15.86 -20.25
C ALA A 153 9.84 16.19 -18.82
N LEU A 154 9.11 15.68 -17.82
CA LEU A 154 9.49 15.80 -16.41
C LEU A 154 10.79 15.04 -16.12
N GLY A 155 10.93 13.81 -16.62
CA GLY A 155 12.14 13.01 -16.51
C GLY A 155 13.36 13.72 -17.10
N ASN A 156 13.22 14.34 -18.27
CA ASN A 156 14.28 15.15 -18.90
C ASN A 156 14.65 16.39 -18.09
N LEU A 157 13.65 17.11 -17.57
CA LEU A 157 13.89 18.31 -16.76
C LEU A 157 14.59 17.95 -15.44
N LEU A 158 14.16 16.86 -14.80
CA LEU A 158 14.81 16.35 -13.59
C LEU A 158 16.20 15.80 -13.88
N THR A 159 16.40 15.12 -15.01
CA THR A 159 17.72 14.66 -15.48
C THR A 159 18.67 15.84 -15.66
N GLN A 160 18.22 16.95 -16.25
CA GLN A 160 19.02 18.17 -16.35
C GLN A 160 19.29 18.83 -14.99
N LEU A 161 18.32 18.79 -14.07
CA LEU A 161 18.48 19.32 -12.71
C LEU A 161 19.43 18.46 -11.85
N VAL A 162 19.48 17.16 -12.13
CA VAL A 162 20.31 16.17 -11.41
C VAL A 162 21.67 15.96 -12.10
N ALA A 163 21.86 16.44 -13.33
CA ALA A 163 23.13 16.41 -14.04
C ALA A 163 24.20 17.17 -13.23
N GLY A 164 25.00 16.44 -12.45
CA GLY A 164 25.98 16.96 -11.49
C GLY A 164 25.66 16.70 -10.01
N GLY A 165 24.47 16.19 -9.67
CA GLY A 165 23.99 16.00 -8.30
C GLY A 165 24.46 14.71 -7.59
N GLY A 166 25.14 13.81 -8.31
CA GLY A 166 25.66 12.57 -7.75
C GLY A 166 24.59 11.59 -7.25
N LYS A 167 25.03 10.47 -6.68
CA LYS A 167 24.19 9.34 -6.26
C LYS A 167 23.04 9.73 -5.32
N ALA A 168 23.29 10.67 -4.40
CA ALA A 168 22.31 11.08 -3.39
C ALA A 168 21.14 11.87 -3.98
N ILE A 169 21.41 12.80 -4.90
CA ILE A 169 20.36 13.64 -5.49
C ILE A 169 19.42 12.81 -6.36
N VAL A 170 19.93 11.80 -7.08
CA VAL A 170 19.10 10.84 -7.84
C VAL A 170 18.09 10.13 -6.92
N VAL A 171 18.55 9.60 -5.78
CA VAL A 171 17.69 8.90 -4.81
C VAL A 171 16.63 9.83 -4.25
N ILE A 172 17.02 11.05 -3.85
CA ILE A 172 16.10 12.03 -3.25
C ILE A 172 15.02 12.42 -4.26
N ILE A 173 15.41 12.86 -5.45
CA ILE A 173 14.46 13.35 -6.45
C ILE A 173 13.52 12.24 -6.89
N ALA A 174 14.01 11.04 -7.17
CA ALA A 174 13.16 9.92 -7.55
C ALA A 174 12.16 9.56 -6.43
N SER A 175 12.60 9.56 -5.17
CA SER A 175 11.73 9.26 -4.03
C SER A 175 10.63 10.30 -3.85
N PHE A 176 10.94 11.58 -4.10
CA PHE A 176 9.96 12.67 -3.99
C PHE A 176 8.98 12.67 -5.17
N VAL A 177 9.48 12.47 -6.38
CA VAL A 177 8.65 12.45 -7.60
C VAL A 177 7.69 11.27 -7.55
N GLY A 178 8.19 10.07 -7.20
CA GLY A 178 7.31 8.94 -6.94
C GLY A 178 6.38 9.20 -5.75
N GLY A 179 6.95 9.60 -4.61
CA GLY A 179 6.25 9.65 -3.33
C GLY A 179 5.21 10.76 -3.16
N PHE A 180 5.24 11.78 -4.02
CA PHE A 180 4.29 12.88 -3.99
C PHE A 180 3.62 13.13 -5.33
N GLY A 181 4.22 12.73 -6.44
CA GLY A 181 3.79 13.09 -7.79
C GLY A 181 3.05 11.99 -8.55
N ILE A 182 3.15 10.71 -8.13
CA ILE A 182 2.55 9.57 -8.84
C ILE A 182 1.69 8.78 -7.87
N GLU A 183 0.38 8.66 -8.14
CA GLU A 183 -0.56 7.86 -7.34
C GLU A 183 -1.22 6.77 -8.19
N ALA A 184 -0.49 5.72 -8.52
CA ALA A 184 -1.03 4.61 -9.30
C ALA A 184 -1.14 3.31 -8.47
N ALA A 185 -1.60 2.23 -9.10
CA ALA A 185 -1.43 0.90 -8.54
C ALA A 185 0.07 0.65 -8.27
N ALA A 186 0.39 0.03 -7.13
CA ALA A 186 1.77 -0.10 -6.66
C ALA A 186 2.74 -0.75 -7.67
N VAL A 187 2.26 -1.56 -8.60
CA VAL A 187 3.10 -2.13 -9.67
C VAL A 187 3.41 -1.09 -10.74
N ALA A 188 2.40 -0.38 -11.22
CA ALA A 188 2.54 0.65 -12.25
C ALA A 188 3.42 1.81 -11.78
N GLU A 189 3.22 2.27 -10.54
CA GLU A 189 4.03 3.34 -9.94
C GLU A 189 5.52 2.97 -9.86
N LEU A 190 5.83 1.74 -9.43
CA LEU A 190 7.21 1.25 -9.36
C LEU A 190 7.85 1.19 -10.75
N THR A 191 7.14 0.66 -11.75
CA THR A 191 7.64 0.54 -13.12
C THR A 191 7.90 1.92 -13.72
N LEU A 192 6.96 2.86 -13.56
CA LEU A 192 7.10 4.21 -14.08
C LEU A 192 8.28 4.96 -13.46
N VAL A 193 8.40 4.96 -12.12
CA VAL A 193 9.55 5.59 -11.44
C VAL A 193 10.86 4.92 -11.85
N HIS A 194 10.86 3.59 -12.04
CA HIS A 194 12.04 2.89 -12.52
C HIS A 194 12.44 3.34 -13.92
N GLU A 195 11.53 3.30 -14.89
CA GLU A 195 11.78 3.69 -16.28
C GLU A 195 12.23 5.15 -16.41
N MET A 196 11.61 6.06 -15.65
CA MET A 196 11.97 7.49 -15.65
C MET A 196 13.41 7.78 -15.21
N PHE A 197 13.94 6.99 -14.26
CA PHE A 197 15.20 7.32 -13.58
C PHE A 197 16.32 6.29 -13.80
N ILE A 198 16.05 5.13 -14.39
CA ILE A 198 17.04 4.05 -14.50
C ILE A 198 18.29 4.46 -15.27
N HIS A 199 18.17 5.27 -16.32
CA HIS A 199 19.31 5.80 -17.06
C HIS A 199 20.25 6.60 -16.15
N LEU A 200 19.70 7.53 -15.36
CA LEU A 200 20.47 8.30 -14.36
C LEU A 200 21.09 7.40 -13.29
N VAL A 201 20.32 6.44 -12.78
CA VAL A 201 20.78 5.47 -11.76
C VAL A 201 22.02 4.73 -12.25
N THR A 202 22.01 4.29 -13.53
CA THR A 202 23.16 3.63 -14.15
C THR A 202 24.32 4.57 -14.43
N GLU A 203 24.04 5.81 -14.86
CA GLU A 203 25.06 6.82 -15.19
C GLU A 203 25.86 7.24 -13.95
N VAL A 204 25.19 7.47 -12.82
CA VAL A 204 25.86 7.84 -11.56
C VAL A 204 26.43 6.64 -10.80
N GLY A 205 26.25 5.41 -11.31
CA GLY A 205 26.68 4.18 -10.66
C GLY A 205 26.04 3.96 -9.29
N LEU A 206 24.74 4.23 -9.16
CA LEU A 206 23.99 4.03 -7.92
C LEU A 206 23.71 2.53 -7.73
N PRO A 207 24.09 1.93 -6.58
CA PRO A 207 23.79 0.53 -6.30
C PRO A 207 22.28 0.27 -6.25
N MET A 208 21.83 -0.83 -6.86
CA MET A 208 20.40 -1.18 -6.93
C MET A 208 19.76 -1.41 -5.55
N GLN A 209 20.56 -1.77 -4.54
CA GLN A 209 20.16 -1.87 -3.13
C GLN A 209 19.66 -0.53 -2.59
N ILE A 210 20.32 0.57 -2.99
CA ILE A 210 19.92 1.93 -2.59
C ILE A 210 18.78 2.41 -3.49
N TRP A 211 18.83 2.09 -4.79
CA TRP A 211 17.73 2.41 -5.71
C TRP A 211 16.39 1.80 -5.28
N ALA A 212 16.39 0.56 -4.80
CA ALA A 212 15.21 -0.12 -4.26
C ALA A 212 14.52 0.69 -3.15
N THR A 213 15.28 1.50 -2.41
CA THR A 213 14.73 2.39 -1.39
C THR A 213 13.89 3.50 -2.00
N ALA A 214 14.34 4.12 -3.10
CA ALA A 214 13.58 5.16 -3.77
C ALA A 214 12.27 4.62 -4.36
N LEU A 215 12.33 3.40 -4.89
CA LEU A 215 11.15 2.68 -5.40
C LEU A 215 10.13 2.37 -4.28
N ILE A 216 10.60 1.90 -3.11
CA ILE A 216 9.71 1.69 -1.96
C ILE A 216 9.15 3.03 -1.45
N ALA A 217 9.99 4.06 -1.39
CA ALA A 217 9.61 5.39 -0.96
C ALA A 217 8.47 5.96 -1.81
N ALA A 218 8.52 5.78 -3.14
CA ALA A 218 7.46 6.18 -4.05
C ALA A 218 6.09 5.67 -3.56
N THR A 219 5.94 4.36 -3.52
CA THR A 219 4.64 3.75 -3.22
C THR A 219 4.13 3.95 -1.78
N ARG A 220 5.01 4.27 -0.83
CA ARG A 220 4.67 4.33 0.60
C ARG A 220 4.51 5.73 1.15
N ILE A 221 5.23 6.71 0.60
CA ILE A 221 5.02 8.11 0.93
C ILE A 221 3.67 8.55 0.34
N THR A 222 3.39 8.23 -0.94
CA THR A 222 2.12 8.57 -1.60
C THR A 222 0.93 8.07 -0.80
N GLY A 223 0.94 6.79 -0.43
CA GLY A 223 -0.13 6.16 0.35
C GLY A 223 -0.31 6.68 1.78
N SER A 224 0.67 7.43 2.32
CA SER A 224 0.62 8.03 3.65
C SER A 224 0.25 9.53 3.61
N VAL A 225 0.46 10.20 2.48
CA VAL A 225 0.21 11.64 2.32
C VAL A 225 -1.20 11.89 1.81
N TYR A 226 -1.68 11.08 0.87
CA TYR A 226 -2.99 11.23 0.27
C TYR A 226 -4.01 10.23 0.84
N PRO A 227 -5.30 10.60 0.87
CA PRO A 227 -6.37 9.69 1.26
C PRO A 227 -6.61 8.65 0.16
N THR A 228 -5.86 7.55 0.20
CA THR A 228 -6.00 6.44 -0.75
C THR A 228 -7.17 5.52 -0.39
N ALA A 229 -7.61 4.65 -1.32
CA ALA A 229 -8.63 3.64 -0.99
C ALA A 229 -8.21 2.68 0.09
N ASN A 230 -6.91 2.39 0.21
CA ASN A 230 -6.44 1.57 1.31
C ASN A 230 -6.74 2.27 2.64
N MET A 231 -6.48 3.58 2.74
CA MET A 231 -6.83 4.36 3.94
C MET A 231 -8.34 4.44 4.18
N ALA A 232 -9.13 4.70 3.14
CA ALA A 232 -10.59 4.76 3.25
C ALA A 232 -11.20 3.41 3.66
N GLY A 233 -10.70 2.30 3.11
CA GLY A 233 -11.11 0.95 3.49
C GLY A 233 -10.81 0.67 4.97
N GLN A 234 -9.63 1.05 5.45
CA GLN A 234 -9.28 0.88 6.88
C GLN A 234 -10.15 1.76 7.79
N LEU A 235 -10.46 2.99 7.40
CA LEU A 235 -11.37 3.88 8.15
C LEU A 235 -12.78 3.30 8.25
N GLY A 236 -13.29 2.74 7.15
CA GLY A 236 -14.59 2.07 7.11
C GLY A 236 -14.66 0.86 8.04
N ILE A 237 -13.62 0.01 8.05
CA ILE A 237 -13.53 -1.13 8.97
C ILE A 237 -13.44 -0.65 10.42
N ALA A 238 -12.67 0.41 10.67
CA ALA A 238 -12.50 1.00 11.99
C ALA A 238 -13.69 1.88 12.43
N ARG A 239 -14.78 1.93 11.65
CA ARG A 239 -16.00 2.75 11.88
C ARG A 239 -15.68 4.18 12.35
N THR A 240 -14.68 4.81 11.73
CA THR A 240 -14.26 6.17 12.07
C THR A 240 -14.39 7.08 10.87
N GLU A 241 -15.04 8.23 11.08
CA GLU A 241 -15.16 9.29 10.09
C GLU A 241 -14.01 10.30 10.19
N ASN A 242 -13.12 10.14 11.18
CA ASN A 242 -12.06 11.10 11.47
C ASN A 242 -10.82 10.91 10.59
N MET A 243 -11.04 11.00 9.29
CA MET A 243 -10.00 11.00 8.25
C MET A 243 -8.91 12.05 8.56
N LYS A 244 -9.31 13.22 9.07
CA LYS A 244 -8.37 14.33 9.36
C LYS A 244 -7.31 13.95 10.39
N THR A 245 -7.70 13.27 11.48
CA THR A 245 -6.74 12.84 12.50
C THR A 245 -5.87 11.70 11.99
N VAL A 246 -6.44 10.77 11.22
CA VAL A 246 -5.68 9.67 10.60
C VAL A 246 -4.65 10.20 9.61
N LEU A 247 -5.01 11.16 8.75
CA LEU A 247 -4.06 11.81 7.84
C LEU A 247 -2.93 12.51 8.59
N LYS A 248 -3.22 13.23 9.68
CA LYS A 248 -2.17 13.88 10.49
C LYS A 248 -1.19 12.87 11.10
N ILE A 249 -1.67 11.70 11.49
CA ILE A 249 -0.82 10.60 11.99
C ILE A 249 0.05 10.08 10.84
N SER A 250 -0.55 9.81 9.69
CA SER A 250 0.15 9.32 8.51
C SER A 250 1.19 10.31 7.98
N TRP A 251 0.91 11.61 8.02
CA TRP A 251 1.86 12.68 7.66
C TRP A 251 3.08 12.72 8.58
N PHE A 252 2.92 12.39 9.86
CA PHE A 252 4.06 12.28 10.76
C PHE A 252 4.97 11.10 10.37
N GLY A 253 4.39 9.96 10.01
CA GLY A 253 5.12 8.82 9.46
C GLY A 253 5.80 9.16 8.13
N ALA A 254 5.09 9.83 7.22
CA ALA A 254 5.63 10.28 5.92
C ALA A 254 6.80 11.26 6.10
N ALA A 255 6.69 12.22 7.02
CA ALA A 255 7.78 13.16 7.31
C ALA A 255 9.04 12.45 7.82
N ALA A 256 8.89 11.45 8.70
CA ALA A 256 10.00 10.64 9.17
C ALA A 256 10.66 9.83 8.03
N LEU A 257 9.84 9.30 7.11
CA LEU A 257 10.33 8.62 5.92
C LEU A 257 11.09 9.55 4.97
N VAL A 258 10.60 10.77 4.75
CA VAL A 258 11.30 11.78 3.94
C VAL A 258 12.66 12.10 4.53
N VAL A 259 12.73 12.35 5.84
CA VAL A 259 14.00 12.60 6.53
C VAL A 259 14.94 11.41 6.40
N TRP A 260 14.42 10.20 6.59
CA TRP A 260 15.23 8.99 6.46
C TRP A 260 15.73 8.76 5.03
N VAL A 261 14.90 8.99 4.00
CA VAL A 261 15.31 8.90 2.59
C VAL A 261 16.45 9.87 2.30
N ILE A 262 16.36 11.12 2.78
CA ILE A 262 17.42 12.12 2.59
C ILE A 262 18.71 11.62 3.24
N VAL A 263 18.66 11.16 4.49
CA VAL A 263 19.85 10.65 5.20
C VAL A 263 20.43 9.42 4.50
N TRP A 264 19.57 8.47 4.13
CA TRP A 264 19.95 7.22 3.48
C TRP A 264 20.51 7.42 2.07
N ALA A 265 20.05 8.44 1.35
CA ALA A 265 20.59 8.81 0.05
C ALA A 265 22.07 9.19 0.11
N PHE A 266 22.56 9.74 1.23
CA PHE A 266 23.98 10.03 1.42
C PHE A 266 24.75 8.85 2.00
N ILE A 267 24.20 8.17 3.02
CA ILE A 267 24.90 7.10 3.74
C ILE A 267 24.92 5.79 2.96
N GLY A 268 23.78 5.41 2.37
CA GLY A 268 23.61 4.13 1.67
C GLY A 268 24.65 3.91 0.57
N PRO A 269 24.85 4.87 -0.35
CA PRO A 269 25.87 4.73 -1.39
C PRO A 269 27.31 4.64 -0.87
N MET A 270 27.61 5.16 0.34
CA MET A 270 28.94 5.05 0.95
C MET A 270 29.20 3.68 1.59
N LEU A 271 28.14 2.95 1.96
CA LEU A 271 28.25 1.61 2.57
C LEU A 271 28.46 0.50 1.53
N LEU A 272 28.12 0.78 0.26
CA LEU A 272 28.14 -0.18 -0.84
C LEU A 272 29.04 0.24 -2.01
N GLY A 273 29.59 1.45 -1.96
CA GLY A 273 30.37 2.08 -3.02
C GLY A 273 31.81 2.33 -2.62
#